data_AF-A0A2M7NJV3-F1
#
_entry.id   AF-A0A2M7NJV3-F1
#
_cell.length_a   1.000
_cell.length_b   1.000
_cell.length_c   1.000
_cell.angle_alpha   90.00
_cell.angle_beta   90.00
_cell.angle_gamma   90.00
#
_symmetry.space_group_name_H-M   'P 1'
#
loop_
_entity.id
_entity.type
_entity.pdbx_description
1 polymer ?
#
loop_
_entity_poly.entity_id
_entity_poly.type
_entity_poly.pdbx_seq_one_letter_code
_entity_poly.pdbx_strand_id
1 'polypeptide(L)'
;MALKTITFTCETITPMFLSGADGQTPELRPPSIKGALRFWWRAMNGHLSLEELKKQEAMIFGDTSNRSKIIIRNNVYKLETSSQDFGARDVMAKSKGKTFPILEYLSFGTFKDGRKVLRDYIKPKQKFTVILQLSNEEKLQEIIDAFLCILG
;
A
#
# COMPACT_ATOMS: atom_id res chain seq x y z
N MET A 1 -7.93 27.56 -8.86
CA MET A 1 -8.22 26.81 -7.62
C MET A 1 -6.90 26.47 -6.96
N ALA A 2 -6.76 26.70 -5.66
CA ALA A 2 -5.57 26.35 -4.90
C ALA A 2 -5.51 24.83 -4.67
N LEU A 3 -4.32 24.23 -4.80
CA LEU A 3 -4.11 22.82 -4.46
C LEU A 3 -3.97 22.68 -2.95
N LYS A 4 -4.83 21.86 -2.33
CA LYS A 4 -4.62 21.43 -0.94
C LYS A 4 -3.59 20.33 -0.92
N THR A 5 -2.63 20.43 0.00
CA THR A 5 -1.56 19.45 0.18
C THR A 5 -1.63 18.88 1.59
N ILE A 6 -1.62 17.56 1.70
CA ILE A 6 -1.53 16.83 2.96
C ILE A 6 -0.32 15.91 2.87
N THR A 7 0.45 15.84 3.95
CA THR A 7 1.64 15.00 4.04
C THR A 7 1.51 14.04 5.19
N PHE A 8 1.66 12.75 4.89
CA PHE A 8 1.72 11.67 5.86
C PHE A 8 3.17 11.22 6.01
N THR A 9 3.61 11.07 7.26
CA THR A 9 4.87 10.41 7.57
C THR A 9 4.55 8.99 8.00
N CYS A 10 5.04 8.01 7.24
CA CYS A 10 4.73 6.61 7.42
C CYS A 10 6.00 5.83 7.77
N GLU A 11 5.83 4.68 8.42
CA GLU A 11 6.89 3.74 8.73
C GLU A 11 6.44 2.32 8.39
N THR A 12 7.33 1.52 7.78
CA THR A 12 7.06 0.09 7.56
C THR A 12 7.09 -0.66 8.89
N ILE A 13 6.02 -1.37 9.24
CA ILE A 13 5.98 -2.20 10.47
C ILE A 13 6.43 -3.64 10.22
N THR A 14 6.25 -4.14 8.99
CA THR A 14 6.60 -5.49 8.54
C THR A 14 7.44 -5.43 7.27
N PRO A 15 8.11 -6.53 6.88
CA PRO A 15 8.76 -6.64 5.57
C PRO A 15 7.79 -6.28 4.46
N MET A 16 8.09 -5.23 3.70
CA MET A 16 7.20 -4.70 2.67
C MET A 16 7.67 -5.16 1.29
N PHE A 17 6.90 -6.08 0.70
CA PHE A 17 7.13 -6.60 -0.63
C PHE A 17 6.44 -5.71 -1.68
N LEU A 18 7.26 -4.97 -2.42
CA LEU A 18 6.83 -4.17 -3.56
C LEU A 18 7.78 -4.46 -4.72
N SER A 19 7.27 -4.35 -5.94
CA SER A 19 8.08 -4.51 -7.15
C SER A 19 8.09 -3.19 -7.93
N GLY A 20 9.29 -2.78 -8.32
CA GLY A 20 9.56 -1.63 -9.17
C GLY A 20 9.12 -1.88 -10.62
N ALA A 21 9.49 -0.95 -11.51
CA ALA A 21 9.15 -1.06 -12.93
C ALA A 21 9.74 -2.32 -13.61
N ASP A 22 10.85 -2.85 -13.09
CA ASP A 22 11.52 -4.06 -13.54
C ASP A 22 10.91 -5.36 -12.98
N GLY A 23 9.89 -5.25 -12.12
CA GLY A 23 9.25 -6.39 -11.46
C GLY A 23 10.06 -7.02 -10.32
N GLN A 24 11.27 -6.53 -10.02
CA GLN A 24 12.22 -7.16 -9.10
C GLN A 24 12.72 -6.23 -8.00
N THR A 25 13.11 -5.00 -8.34
CA THR A 25 13.69 -4.05 -7.39
C THR A 25 12.62 -3.51 -6.46
N PRO A 26 12.77 -3.57 -5.13
CA PRO A 26 11.76 -3.01 -4.23
C PRO A 26 11.68 -1.50 -4.34
N GLU A 27 10.49 -1.01 -4.70
CA GLU A 27 10.27 0.42 -4.93
C GLU A 27 8.88 0.82 -4.43
N LEU A 28 8.81 1.85 -3.60
CA LEU A 28 7.55 2.48 -3.24
C LEU A 28 7.13 3.43 -4.38
N ARG A 29 6.16 3.02 -5.19
CA ARG A 29 5.72 3.80 -6.36
C ARG A 29 4.39 4.52 -6.08
N PRO A 30 4.23 5.80 -6.49
CA PRO A 30 2.96 6.52 -6.36
C PRO A 30 1.74 5.80 -6.98
N PRO A 31 1.83 5.11 -8.14
CA PRO A 31 0.73 4.32 -8.67
C PRO A 31 0.24 3.21 -7.74
N SER A 32 1.14 2.53 -7.01
CA SER A 32 0.77 1.47 -6.07
C SER A 32 -0.03 2.03 -4.90
N ILE A 33 0.42 3.17 -4.36
CA ILE A 33 -0.30 3.91 -3.30
C ILE A 33 -1.66 4.37 -3.82
N LYS A 34 -1.73 4.88 -5.05
CA LYS A 34 -2.99 5.29 -5.68
C LYS A 34 -3.96 4.12 -5.82
N GLY A 35 -3.47 2.94 -6.18
CA GLY A 35 -4.28 1.72 -6.28
C GLY A 35 -4.89 1.31 -4.94
N ALA A 36 -4.09 1.29 -3.88
CA ALA A 36 -4.55 0.99 -2.52
C ALA A 36 -5.59 2.01 -2.02
N LEU A 37 -5.32 3.31 -2.23
CA LEU A 37 -6.24 4.39 -1.89
C LEU A 37 -7.57 4.28 -2.64
N ARG A 38 -7.51 4.02 -3.95
CA ARG A 38 -8.71 3.82 -4.78
C ARG A 38 -9.52 2.60 -4.32
N PHE A 39 -8.85 1.52 -3.91
CA PHE A 39 -9.51 0.34 -3.36
C PHE A 39 -10.26 0.65 -2.05
N TRP A 40 -9.58 1.26 -1.07
CA TRP A 40 -10.20 1.57 0.21
C TRP A 40 -11.30 2.62 0.10
N TRP A 41 -11.14 3.59 -0.79
CA TRP A 41 -12.21 4.53 -1.13
C TRP A 41 -13.47 3.79 -1.62
N ARG A 42 -13.32 2.78 -2.50
CA ARG A 42 -14.47 1.96 -2.92
C ARG A 42 -15.06 1.14 -1.77
N ALA A 43 -14.23 0.59 -0.90
CA ALA A 43 -14.69 -0.21 0.23
C ALA A 43 -15.55 0.62 1.21
N MET A 44 -15.14 1.86 1.50
CA MET A 44 -15.92 2.80 2.33
C MET A 44 -17.22 3.25 1.65
N ASN A 45 -17.19 3.37 0.32
CA ASN A 45 -18.35 3.78 -0.49
C ASN A 45 -19.18 2.61 -1.03
N GLY A 46 -19.06 1.41 -0.44
CA GLY A 46 -19.79 0.22 -0.87
C GLY A 46 -21.33 0.32 -0.75
N HIS A 47 -21.83 1.36 -0.07
CA HIS A 47 -23.24 1.67 0.04
C HIS A 47 -23.83 2.34 -1.22
N LEU A 48 -22.99 2.87 -2.12
CA LEU A 48 -23.43 3.49 -3.37
C LEU A 48 -23.84 2.43 -4.41
N SER A 49 -24.72 2.82 -5.34
CA SER A 49 -24.98 2.01 -6.53
C SER A 49 -23.70 1.90 -7.37
N LEU A 50 -23.58 0.83 -8.17
CA LEU A 50 -22.38 0.63 -9.01
C LEU A 50 -22.15 1.79 -9.99
N GLU A 51 -23.22 2.36 -10.52
CA GLU A 51 -23.15 3.50 -11.44
C GLU A 51 -22.60 4.74 -10.73
N GLU A 52 -23.14 5.07 -9.56
CA GLU A 52 -22.70 6.24 -8.80
C GLU A 52 -21.28 6.06 -8.27
N LEU A 53 -20.93 4.86 -7.80
CA LEU A 53 -19.57 4.53 -7.36
C LEU A 53 -18.55 4.76 -8.48
N LYS A 54 -18.81 4.24 -9.70
CA LYS A 54 -17.92 4.43 -10.86
C LYS A 54 -17.79 5.90 -11.24
N LYS A 55 -18.91 6.62 -11.23
CA LYS A 55 -18.97 8.04 -11.57
C LYS A 55 -18.12 8.88 -10.60
N GLN A 56 -18.31 8.69 -9.30
CA GLN A 56 -17.53 9.41 -8.28
C GLN A 56 -16.05 8.98 -8.28
N GLU A 57 -15.77 7.69 -8.42
CA GLU A 57 -14.39 7.18 -8.52
C GLU A 57 -13.64 7.83 -9.69
N ALA A 58 -14.28 7.93 -10.86
CA ALA A 58 -13.71 8.57 -12.04
C ALA A 58 -13.44 10.07 -11.82
N MET A 59 -14.35 10.78 -11.14
CA MET A 59 -14.15 12.20 -10.82
C MET A 59 -12.93 12.44 -9.92
N ILE A 60 -12.61 11.50 -9.04
CA ILE A 60 -11.53 11.61 -8.06
C ILE A 60 -10.21 11.08 -8.67
N PHE A 61 -10.20 9.80 -9.04
CA PHE A 61 -9.01 9.06 -9.43
C PHE A 61 -8.72 9.12 -10.93
N GLY A 62 -9.65 9.63 -11.73
CA GLY A 62 -9.59 9.62 -13.18
C GLY A 62 -9.96 8.27 -13.77
N ASP A 63 -10.20 8.29 -15.07
CA ASP A 63 -10.47 7.14 -15.92
C ASP A 63 -9.73 7.32 -17.27
N THR A 64 -10.10 6.57 -18.30
CA THR A 64 -9.50 6.68 -19.63
C THR A 64 -9.76 8.03 -20.32
N SER A 65 -10.81 8.73 -19.92
CA SER A 65 -11.31 9.97 -20.53
C SER A 65 -11.03 11.21 -19.66
N ASN A 66 -10.82 11.02 -18.36
CA ASN A 66 -10.73 12.07 -17.35
C ASN A 66 -9.42 11.98 -16.57
N ARG A 67 -8.68 13.09 -16.50
CA ARG A 67 -7.49 13.20 -15.66
C ARG A 67 -7.87 13.17 -14.16
N SER A 68 -7.10 12.43 -13.38
CA SER A 68 -7.22 12.41 -11.92
C SER A 68 -7.10 13.80 -11.30
N LYS A 69 -7.94 14.06 -10.29
CA LYS A 69 -7.91 15.27 -9.47
C LYS A 69 -7.03 15.13 -8.23
N ILE A 70 -6.42 13.96 -8.05
CA ILE A 70 -5.45 13.67 -7.00
C ILE A 70 -4.08 13.48 -7.63
N ILE A 71 -3.09 14.18 -7.09
CA ILE A 71 -1.67 13.96 -7.37
C ILE A 71 -1.07 13.30 -6.13
N ILE A 72 -0.46 12.13 -6.31
CA ILE A 72 0.26 11.43 -5.25
C ILE A 72 1.75 11.56 -5.55
N ARG A 73 2.50 12.03 -4.56
CA ARG A 73 3.95 11.97 -4.54
C ARG A 73 4.38 11.21 -3.30
N ASN A 74 5.58 10.68 -3.34
CA ASN A 74 6.24 10.17 -2.18
C ASN A 74 7.65 10.76 -2.12
N ASN A 75 8.13 11.00 -0.91
CA ASN A 75 9.55 11.24 -0.69
C ASN A 75 10.10 10.06 0.08
N VAL A 76 11.13 9.47 -0.50
CA VAL A 76 11.74 8.27 0.00
C VAL A 76 13.21 8.59 0.20
N TYR A 77 13.60 8.77 1.45
CA TYR A 77 15.01 8.71 1.80
C TYR A 77 15.41 7.24 1.79
N LYS A 78 16.53 6.93 1.11
CA LYS A 78 17.16 5.61 0.94
C LYS A 78 16.52 4.52 1.82
N LEU A 79 15.62 3.72 1.24
CA LEU A 79 15.04 2.56 1.92
C LEU A 79 16.07 1.43 1.92
N GLU A 80 16.23 0.80 3.07
CA GLU A 80 17.01 -0.43 3.13
C GLU A 80 16.18 -1.60 2.62
N THR A 81 16.78 -2.36 1.71
CA THR A 81 16.22 -3.62 1.21
C THR A 81 17.01 -4.82 1.72
N SER A 82 16.39 -6.00 1.67
CA SER A 82 17.03 -7.26 2.04
C SER A 82 16.43 -8.41 1.23
N SER A 83 17.25 -9.43 0.96
CA SER A 83 16.85 -10.74 0.43
C SER A 83 17.03 -11.87 1.45
N GLN A 84 17.40 -11.52 2.69
CA GLN A 84 17.59 -12.48 3.79
C GLN A 84 16.25 -12.86 4.41
N ASP A 85 16.19 -14.03 5.05
CA ASP A 85 15.05 -14.44 5.86
C ASP A 85 14.68 -13.33 6.85
N PHE A 86 13.40 -13.00 6.92
CA PHE A 86 12.87 -11.89 7.72
C PHE A 86 12.30 -12.36 9.06
N GLY A 87 12.73 -13.51 9.56
CA GLY A 87 12.21 -14.12 10.78
C GLY A 87 10.91 -14.88 10.54
N ALA A 88 10.74 -15.49 9.36
CA ALA A 88 9.51 -16.20 9.02
C ALA A 88 9.21 -17.39 9.96
N ARG A 89 10.23 -17.86 10.69
CA ARG A 89 10.13 -18.96 11.67
C ARG A 89 10.13 -18.50 13.13
N ASP A 90 10.21 -17.20 13.37
CA ASP A 90 10.39 -16.65 14.71
C ASP A 90 9.09 -16.66 15.51
N VAL A 91 7.95 -16.70 14.81
CA VAL A 91 6.60 -16.67 15.42
C VAL A 91 5.92 -18.01 15.25
N MET A 92 5.67 -18.69 16.37
CA MET A 92 4.99 -19.99 16.42
C MET A 92 3.52 -19.81 16.78
N ALA A 93 2.63 -20.43 16.00
CA ALA A 93 1.21 -20.56 16.31
C ALA A 93 0.85 -22.00 16.66
N LYS A 94 -0.18 -22.18 17.50
CA LYS A 94 -0.71 -23.50 17.86
C LYS A 94 -2.12 -23.65 17.32
N SER A 95 -2.36 -24.71 16.54
CA SER A 95 -3.70 -25.07 16.05
C SER A 95 -3.86 -26.58 16.02
N LYS A 96 -5.03 -27.08 16.45
CA LYS A 96 -5.36 -28.51 16.50
C LYS A 96 -4.24 -29.38 17.12
N GLY A 97 -3.61 -28.89 18.19
CA GLY A 97 -2.53 -29.59 18.90
C GLY A 97 -1.15 -29.55 18.21
N LYS A 98 -1.04 -28.95 17.01
CA LYS A 98 0.24 -28.78 16.29
C LYS A 98 0.76 -27.36 16.44
N THR A 99 2.07 -27.23 16.61
CA THR A 99 2.77 -25.94 16.61
C THR A 99 3.49 -25.78 15.27
N PHE A 100 3.36 -24.63 14.63
CA PHE A 100 4.00 -24.35 13.35
C PHE A 100 4.37 -22.87 13.23
N PRO A 101 5.40 -22.53 12.42
CA PRO A 101 5.77 -21.15 12.15
C PRO A 101 4.70 -20.47 11.29
N ILE A 102 3.94 -19.54 11.89
CA ILE A 102 2.78 -18.95 11.21
C ILE A 102 3.20 -18.02 10.07
N LEU A 103 4.30 -17.28 10.24
CA LEU A 103 4.77 -16.36 9.21
C LEU A 103 5.31 -17.12 8.00
N GLU A 104 6.05 -18.22 8.18
CA GLU A 104 6.47 -19.11 7.08
C GLU A 104 5.27 -19.64 6.30
N TYR A 105 4.19 -20.01 7.00
CA TYR A 105 2.95 -20.44 6.34
C TYR A 105 2.27 -19.32 5.54
N LEU A 106 2.10 -18.14 6.15
CA LEU A 106 1.44 -16.99 5.51
C LEU A 106 2.26 -16.38 4.38
N SER A 107 3.58 -16.49 4.45
CA SER A 107 4.53 -15.95 3.48
C SER A 107 5.15 -17.02 2.57
N PHE A 108 4.56 -18.21 2.48
CA PHE A 108 5.10 -19.31 1.67
C PHE A 108 5.43 -18.89 0.23
N GLY A 109 4.60 -18.03 -0.37
CA GLY A 109 4.78 -17.48 -1.72
C GLY A 109 5.96 -16.51 -1.90
N THR A 110 6.60 -16.06 -0.81
CA THR A 110 7.80 -15.22 -0.86
C THR A 110 9.10 -16.03 -0.76
N PHE A 111 9.02 -17.37 -0.66
CA PHE A 111 10.19 -18.25 -0.54
C PHE A 111 10.30 -19.24 -1.70
N LYS A 112 11.55 -19.57 -2.06
CA LYS A 112 11.95 -20.69 -2.91
C LYS A 112 12.51 -21.79 -2.02
N ASP A 113 12.03 -23.01 -2.22
CA ASP A 113 12.47 -24.21 -1.48
C ASP A 113 12.40 -24.05 0.05
N GLY A 114 11.48 -23.18 0.52
CA GLY A 114 11.32 -22.81 1.92
C GLY A 114 12.46 -22.02 2.54
N ARG A 115 13.60 -21.79 1.87
CA ARG A 115 14.82 -21.24 2.51
C ARG A 115 15.32 -19.94 1.92
N LYS A 116 15.03 -19.67 0.66
CA LYS A 116 15.54 -18.48 -0.04
C LYS A 116 14.40 -17.53 -0.35
N VAL A 117 14.48 -16.28 0.11
CA VAL A 117 13.48 -15.28 -0.27
C VAL A 117 13.55 -15.06 -1.79
N LEU A 118 12.40 -15.13 -2.46
CA LEU A 118 12.27 -15.04 -3.93
C LEU A 118 12.50 -13.63 -4.45
N ARG A 119 12.18 -12.62 -3.64
CA ARG A 119 12.26 -11.21 -4.00
C ARG A 119 12.75 -10.41 -2.81
N ASP A 120 13.55 -9.40 -3.10
CA ASP A 120 13.94 -8.42 -2.09
C ASP A 120 12.69 -7.74 -1.53
N TYR A 121 12.79 -7.26 -0.30
CA TYR A 121 11.75 -6.48 0.36
C TYR A 121 12.36 -5.24 1.01
N ILE A 122 11.54 -4.21 1.21
CA ILE A 122 11.88 -3.08 2.07
C ILE A 122 11.80 -3.57 3.52
N LYS A 123 12.89 -3.40 4.28
CA LYS A 123 12.95 -3.84 5.68
C LYS A 123 11.85 -3.18 6.53
N PRO A 124 11.55 -3.70 7.73
CA PRO A 124 10.80 -2.96 8.74
C PRO A 124 11.53 -1.68 9.19
N LYS A 125 10.79 -0.79 9.86
CA LYS A 125 11.24 0.48 10.46
C LYS A 125 11.80 1.48 9.45
N GLN A 126 11.35 1.39 8.21
CA GLN A 126 11.77 2.30 7.14
C GLN A 126 10.76 3.43 7.02
N LYS A 127 11.24 4.66 7.14
CA LYS A 127 10.40 5.86 7.09
C LYS A 127 10.31 6.43 5.69
N PHE A 128 9.12 6.85 5.30
CA PHE A 128 8.86 7.53 4.04
C PHE A 128 7.72 8.52 4.21
N THR A 129 7.59 9.46 3.28
CA THR A 129 6.44 10.38 3.26
C THR A 129 5.57 10.14 2.05
N VAL A 130 4.27 10.28 2.24
CA VAL A 130 3.28 10.29 1.17
C VAL A 130 2.62 11.67 1.17
N ILE A 131 2.64 12.31 0.01
CA ILE A 131 2.11 13.64 -0.19
C ILE A 131 0.91 13.52 -1.12
N LEU A 132 -0.28 13.84 -0.61
CA LEU A 132 -1.51 13.91 -1.38
C LEU A 132 -1.81 15.36 -1.73
N GLN A 133 -2.04 15.64 -3.00
CA GLN A 133 -2.49 16.97 -3.45
C GLN A 133 -3.82 16.86 -4.18
N LEU A 134 -4.78 17.67 -3.77
CA LEU A 134 -6.14 17.65 -4.30
C LEU A 134 -6.56 19.04 -4.76
N SER A 135 -7.29 19.09 -5.87
CA SER A 135 -7.91 20.33 -6.37
C SER A 135 -9.35 20.54 -5.88
N ASN A 136 -9.95 19.56 -5.20
CA ASN A 136 -11.33 19.60 -4.71
C ASN A 136 -11.34 19.46 -3.17
N GLU A 137 -11.89 20.46 -2.48
CA GLU A 137 -11.99 20.46 -1.00
C GLU A 137 -13.10 19.54 -0.48
N GLU A 138 -14.19 19.34 -1.22
CA GLU A 138 -15.36 18.57 -0.74
C GLU A 138 -15.02 17.09 -0.48
N LYS A 139 -14.09 16.54 -1.28
CA LYS A 139 -13.67 15.14 -1.18
C LYS A 139 -12.41 14.95 -0.33
N LEU A 140 -11.88 16.02 0.27
CA LEU A 140 -10.61 15.98 0.98
C LEU A 140 -10.65 15.03 2.19
N GLN A 141 -11.67 15.17 3.04
CA GLN A 141 -11.80 14.37 4.25
C GLN A 141 -11.99 12.89 3.93
N GLU A 142 -12.86 12.58 2.96
CA GLU A 142 -13.12 11.22 2.51
C GLU A 142 -11.84 10.53 1.98
N ILE A 143 -10.94 11.29 1.34
CA ILE A 143 -9.65 10.79 0.87
C ILE A 143 -8.65 10.62 2.00
N ILE A 144 -8.67 11.49 3.02
CA ILE A 144 -7.89 11.28 4.25
C ILE A 144 -8.33 9.99 4.91
N ASP A 145 -9.63 9.80 5.11
CA ASP A 145 -10.20 8.64 5.79
C ASP A 145 -9.84 7.35 5.03
N ALA A 146 -9.98 7.35 3.69
CA ALA A 146 -9.56 6.22 2.86
C ALA A 146 -8.05 5.96 2.93
N PHE A 147 -7.21 6.99 3.07
CA PHE A 147 -5.78 6.81 3.26
C PHE A 147 -5.46 6.26 4.65
N LEU A 148 -6.19 6.67 5.69
CA LEU A 148 -6.05 6.11 7.04
C LEU A 148 -6.42 4.63 7.07
N CYS A 149 -7.39 4.17 6.27
CA CYS A 149 -7.67 2.73 6.11
C CYS A 149 -6.52 1.93 5.50
N ILE A 150 -5.60 2.56 4.76
CA ILE A 150 -4.37 1.89 4.27
C ILE A 150 -3.37 1.66 5.41
N LEU A 151 -3.37 2.56 6.40
CA LEU A 151 -2.40 2.58 7.49
C LEU A 151 -2.84 1.80 8.73
N GLY A 152 -4.15 1.55 8.87
CA GLY A 152 -4.77 0.85 10.01
C GLY A 152 -4.79 -0.67 9.90
#